data_AF-A0A3M1YKC7-F1
#
_entry.id   AF-A0A3M1YKC7-F1
#
_cell.length_a   1.000
_cell.length_b   1.000
_cell.length_c   1.000
_cell.angle_alpha   90.00
_cell.angle_beta   90.00
_cell.angle_gamma   90.00
#
_symmetry.space_group_name_H-M   'P 1'
#
loop_
_entity.id
_entity.type
_entity.pdbx_description
1 polymer ?
#
loop_
_entity_poly.entity_id
_entity_poly.type
_entity_poly.pdbx_seq_one_letter_code
_entity_poly.pdbx_strand_id
1 'polypeptide(L)'
;MNFAQVIFPIPNSEGFTYKIPESLKKKVQPGFLVIVPFNNRYQTGIVLKLLDQKPAGIPEDSLKEIEDLVLDEPVLTPDILKLVEWIADYYICHL
;
A
#
# COMPACT_ATOMS: atom_id res chain seq x y z
N MET A 1 10.00 -3.82 8.97
CA MET A 1 9.02 -3.21 8.06
C MET A 1 7.92 -2.58 8.87
N ASN A 2 7.92 -1.24 8.95
CA ASN A 2 7.01 -0.48 9.81
C ASN A 2 5.93 0.26 8.99
N PHE A 3 6.15 0.40 7.68
CA PHE A 3 5.26 1.15 6.80
C PHE A 3 4.96 0.33 5.54
N ALA A 4 3.82 0.61 4.95
CA ALA A 4 3.38 0.05 3.67
C ALA A 4 3.05 1.18 2.71
N GLN A 5 3.46 1.02 1.45
CA GLN A 5 2.99 1.86 0.37
C GLN A 5 1.75 1.22 -0.25
N VAL A 6 0.64 1.96 -0.25
CA VAL A 6 -0.67 1.50 -0.69
C VAL A 6 -1.09 2.28 -1.92
N ILE A 7 -1.46 1.59 -2.99
CA ILE A 7 -2.03 2.17 -4.21
C ILE A 7 -3.55 2.05 -4.23
N PHE A 8 -4.19 2.94 -4.97
CA PHE A 8 -5.64 3.03 -5.10
C PHE A 8 -6.00 3.27 -6.56
N PRO A 9 -7.21 2.90 -7.01
CA PRO A 9 -7.67 3.16 -8.38
C PRO A 9 -8.02 4.65 -8.59
N ILE A 10 -7.02 5.53 -8.42
CA ILE A 10 -7.07 6.97 -8.64
C ILE A 10 -5.80 7.40 -9.39
N PRO A 11 -5.78 8.56 -10.07
CA PRO A 11 -4.61 8.99 -10.83
C PRO A 11 -3.44 9.39 -9.90
N ASN A 12 -2.64 8.41 -9.48
CA ASN A 12 -1.42 8.62 -8.69
C ASN A 12 -0.40 7.52 -9.00
N SER A 13 0.83 7.90 -9.35
CA SER A 13 1.89 6.93 -9.65
C SER A 13 2.63 6.43 -8.40
N GLU A 14 2.66 7.21 -7.32
CA GLU A 14 3.58 6.98 -6.20
C GLU A 14 2.93 6.31 -4.98
N GLY A 15 1.63 5.99 -5.03
CA GLY A 15 0.89 5.45 -3.89
C GLY A 15 0.93 6.36 -2.64
N PHE A 16 0.47 5.84 -1.51
CA PHE A 16 0.43 6.55 -0.23
C PHE A 16 1.08 5.71 0.86
N THR A 17 1.84 6.33 1.75
CA THR A 17 2.49 5.62 2.87
C THR A 17 1.57 5.54 4.07
N TYR A 18 1.40 4.34 4.61
CA TYR A 18 0.66 4.06 5.83
C TYR A 18 1.55 3.33 6.84
N LYS A 19 1.26 3.52 8.13
CA LYS A 19 1.85 2.74 9.22
C LYS A 19 1.20 1.37 9.29
N ILE A 20 2.00 0.35 9.60
CA ILE A 20 1.49 -1.01 9.83
C ILE A 20 1.33 -1.19 11.35
N PRO A 21 0.10 -1.39 11.86
CA PRO A 21 -0.12 -1.64 13.27
C PRO A 21 0.49 -2.99 13.68
N GLU A 22 0.87 -3.13 14.95
CA GLU A 22 1.53 -4.34 15.49
C GLU A 22 0.76 -5.63 15.20
N SER A 23 -0.57 -5.59 15.24
CA SER A 23 -1.46 -6.71 14.94
C SER A 23 -1.28 -7.26 13.52
N LEU A 24 -0.90 -6.40 12.57
CA LEU A 24 -0.83 -6.71 11.15
C LEU A 24 0.61 -6.89 10.65
N LYS A 25 1.64 -6.49 11.41
CA LYS A 25 3.06 -6.56 11.00
C LYS A 25 3.54 -7.92 10.52
N LYS A 26 2.97 -9.01 11.06
CA LYS A 26 3.35 -10.39 10.68
C LYS A 26 2.54 -10.94 9.49
N LYS A 27 1.44 -10.28 9.12
CA LYS A 27 0.52 -10.74 8.08
C LYS A 27 0.67 -9.95 6.78
N VAL A 28 0.78 -8.62 6.88
CA VAL A 28 0.80 -7.74 5.71
C VAL A 28 2.02 -8.01 4.84
N GLN A 29 1.77 -8.23 3.56
CA GLN A 29 2.77 -8.43 2.51
C GLN A 29 2.39 -7.65 1.25
N PRO A 30 3.31 -7.40 0.31
CA PRO A 30 2.96 -6.91 -1.01
C PRO A 30 1.86 -7.77 -1.65
N GLY A 31 0.90 -7.12 -2.31
CA GLY A 31 -0.24 -7.75 -2.97
C GLY A 31 -1.45 -7.97 -2.07
N PHE A 32 -1.37 -7.67 -0.77
CA PHE A 32 -2.54 -7.67 0.11
C PHE A 32 -3.50 -6.53 -0.22
N LEU A 33 -4.79 -6.84 -0.15
CA LEU A 33 -5.86 -5.85 -0.18
C LEU A 33 -6.12 -5.37 1.26
N VAL A 34 -5.97 -4.06 1.48
CA VAL A 34 -6.04 -3.44 2.81
C VAL A 34 -7.15 -2.41 2.87
N ILE A 35 -7.74 -2.25 4.05
CA ILE A 35 -8.66 -1.16 4.39
C ILE A 35 -7.85 -0.07 5.06
N VAL A 36 -7.91 1.14 4.52
CA VAL A 36 -7.16 2.27 5.05
C VAL A 36 -8.02 3.54 5.08
N PRO A 37 -7.78 4.44 6.05
CA PRO A 37 -8.43 5.73 6.07
C PRO A 37 -7.87 6.62 4.94
N PHE A 38 -8.74 7.01 4.02
CA PHE A 38 -8.43 7.88 2.90
C PHE A 38 -9.34 9.10 2.91
N ASN A 39 -8.75 10.27 3.19
CA ASN A 39 -9.50 11.49 3.51
C ASN A 39 -10.48 11.27 4.69
N ASN A 40 -11.79 11.42 4.46
CA ASN A 40 -12.86 11.31 5.46
C ASN A 40 -13.68 10.00 5.35
N ARG A 41 -13.12 8.99 4.67
CA ARG A 41 -13.75 7.67 4.49
C ARG A 41 -12.70 6.57 4.56
N TYR A 42 -13.14 5.32 4.68
CA TYR A 42 -12.30 4.15 4.48
C TYR A 42 -12.34 3.73 3.01
N GLN A 43 -11.20 3.32 2.49
CA GLN A 43 -11.08 2.84 1.11
C GLN A 43 -10.18 1.61 1.06
N THR A 44 -10.47 0.72 0.12
CA THR A 44 -9.62 -0.42 -0.16
C THR A 44 -8.46 -0.01 -1.07
N GLY A 45 -7.27 -0.47 -0.75
CA GLY A 45 -6.07 -0.27 -1.55
C GLY A 45 -5.20 -1.53 -1.56
N ILE A 46 -4.21 -1.56 -2.45
CA ILE A 46 -3.30 -2.69 -2.59
C ILE A 46 -1.94 -2.29 -2.05
N VAL A 47 -1.34 -3.15 -1.21
CA VAL A 47 0.03 -2.95 -0.73
C VAL A 47 1.00 -3.22 -1.88
N LEU A 48 1.69 -2.18 -2.35
CA LEU A 48 2.68 -2.29 -3.42
C LEU A 48 4.02 -2.79 -2.87
N LYS A 49 4.50 -2.16 -1.79
CA LYS A 49 5.75 -2.54 -1.10
C LYS A 49 5.72 -2.18 0.36
N LEU A 50 6.61 -2.80 1.12
CA LEU A 50 6.84 -2.54 2.53
C LEU A 50 8.13 -1.73 2.70
N LEU A 51 8.13 -0.83 3.67
CA LEU A 51 9.23 0.09 3.95
C LEU A 51 9.62 -0.02 5.44
N ASP A 52 10.93 0.03 5.71
CA ASP A 52 11.43 0.11 7.08
C ASP A 52 11.39 1.53 7.63
N GLN A 53 11.57 2.52 6.77
CA GLN A 53 11.55 3.93 7.12
C GLN A 53 10.47 4.67 6.32
N LYS A 54 9.86 5.66 6.95
CA LYS A 54 8.94 6.57 6.26
C LYS A 54 9.70 7.45 5.25
N PRO A 55 9.02 7.96 4.20
CA PRO A 55 9.61 8.95 3.31
C PRO A 55 10.13 10.18 4.05
N ALA A 56 11.22 10.75 3.55
CA ALA A 56 11.80 11.98 4.09
C ALA A 56 10.79 13.14 3.99
N GLY A 57 10.75 14.01 5.00
CA GLY A 57 9.88 15.19 5.01
C GLY A 57 8.44 14.96 5.49
N ILE A 58 7.99 13.71 5.70
CA ILE A 58 6.65 13.43 6.24
C ILE A 58 6.73 13.28 7.77
N PRO A 59 6.03 14.08 8.59
CA PRO A 59 5.99 13.89 10.03
C PRO A 59 5.34 12.56 10.39
N GLU A 60 5.90 11.84 11.37
CA GLU A 60 5.38 10.51 11.72
C GLU A 60 3.94 10.57 12.24
N ASP A 61 3.56 11.62 12.97
CA ASP A 61 2.20 11.82 13.50
C ASP A 61 1.16 12.09 12.40
N SER A 62 1.60 12.45 11.19
CA SER A 62 0.71 12.68 10.06
C SER A 62 0.33 11.40 9.30
N LEU A 63 1.07 10.31 9.53
CA LEU A 63 0.83 9.02 8.89
C LEU A 63 -0.30 8.28 9.60
N LYS A 64 -1.32 7.93 8.82
CA LYS A 64 -2.41 7.07 9.29
C LYS A 64 -2.00 5.61 9.28
N GLU A 65 -2.70 4.79 10.06
CA GLU A 65 -2.49 3.35 10.14
C GLU A 65 -3.39 2.59 9.16
N ILE A 66 -2.97 1.37 8.79
CA ILE A 66 -3.85 0.41 8.14
C ILE A 66 -4.89 -0.06 9.15
N GLU A 67 -6.17 -0.03 8.75
CA GLU A 67 -7.27 -0.45 9.62
C GLU A 67 -7.34 -1.98 9.69
N ASP A 68 -7.40 -2.65 8.53
CA ASP A 68 -7.50 -4.10 8.47
C ASP A 68 -7.08 -4.66 7.10
N LEU A 69 -6.97 -5.99 7.02
CA LEU A 69 -6.87 -6.73 5.77
C LEU A 69 -8.28 -7.10 5.29
N VAL A 70 -8.54 -6.95 3.98
CA VAL A 70 -9.83 -7.37 3.42
C VAL A 70 -9.94 -8.90 3.34
N LEU A 71 -8.80 -9.57 3.09
CA LEU A 71 -8.67 -11.01 2.97
C LEU A 71 -7.43 -11.47 3.73
N ASP A 72 -7.43 -12.73 4.17
CA ASP A 72 -6.30 -13.33 4.88
C ASP A 72 -5.11 -13.69 3.96
N GLU A 73 -5.29 -13.58 2.64
CA GLU A 73 -4.29 -13.90 1.62
C GLU A 73 -4.09 -12.75 0.61
N PRO A 74 -2.89 -12.62 0.02
CA PRO A 74 -2.63 -11.59 -0.98
C PRO A 74 -3.45 -11.84 -2.26
N VAL A 75 -4.07 -10.79 -2.78
CA VAL A 75 -4.85 -10.84 -4.03
C VAL A 75 -3.96 -10.81 -5.27
N LEU A 76 -2.77 -10.20 -5.16
CA LEU A 76 -1.78 -10.18 -6.23
C LEU A 76 -0.55 -10.98 -5.80
N THR A 77 -0.09 -11.86 -6.69
CA THR A 77 1.18 -12.54 -6.50
C THR A 77 2.35 -11.60 -6.80
N PRO A 78 3.58 -11.92 -6.34
CA PRO A 78 4.77 -11.14 -6.66
C PRO A 78 5.02 -10.99 -8.17
N ASP A 79 4.73 -12.02 -8.96
CA ASP A 79 4.91 -11.97 -10.42
C ASP A 79 3.90 -11.04 -11.09
N ILE A 80 2.65 -11.03 -10.61
CA ILE A 80 1.64 -10.09 -11.09
C ILE A 80 2.03 -8.67 -10.70
N LEU A 81 2.47 -8.41 -9.47
CA LEU A 81 2.92 -7.07 -9.05
C LEU A 81 4.02 -6.53 -9.98
N LYS A 82 5.04 -7.35 -10.27
CA LYS A 82 6.10 -6.98 -11.23
C LYS A 82 5.56 -6.69 -12.63
N LEU A 83 4.59 -7.49 -13.09
CA LEU A 83 3.94 -7.27 -14.37
C LEU A 83 3.19 -5.94 -14.39
N VAL A 84 2.44 -5.60 -13.34
CA VAL A 84 1.68 -4.34 -13.30
C VAL A 84 2.64 -3.15 -13.25
N GLU A 85 3.72 -3.22 -12.46
CA GLU A 85 4.77 -2.20 -12.45
C GLU A 85 5.41 -2.01 -13.83
N TRP A 86 5.70 -3.11 -14.54
CA TRP A 86 6.22 -3.05 -15.90
C TRP A 86 5.21 -2.45 -16.90
N ILE A 87 3.93 -2.80 -16.81
CA ILE A 87 2.88 -2.22 -17.65
C ILE A 87 2.78 -0.71 -17.43
N ALA A 88 2.79 -0.28 -16.16
CA ALA A 88 2.70 1.13 -15.79
C ALA A 88 3.89 1.95 -16.35
N ASP A 89 5.10 1.41 -16.24
CA ASP A 89 6.31 2.01 -16.81
C ASP A 89 6.26 2.06 -18.35
N TYR A 90 5.93 0.93 -18.99
CA TYR A 90 5.94 0.81 -20.45
C TYR A 90 4.88 1.69 -21.13
N TYR A 91 3.68 1.77 -20.55
CA TYR A 91 2.57 2.55 -21.11
C TYR A 91 2.44 3.95 -20.50
N ILE A 92 3.34 4.35 -19.60
CA ILE A 92 3.35 5.67 -18.96
C ILE A 92 1.98 5.95 -18.32
N CYS A 93 1.50 5.01 -17.52
CA CYS A 93 0.22 5.10 -16.81
C CYS A 93 0.37 4.91 -15.29
N HIS A 94 -0.67 5.27 -14.54
CA HIS A 94 -0.69 5.19 -13.08
C HIS A 94 -1.01 3.77 -12.60
N LEU A 95 -0.48 3.41 -11.42
CA LEU A 95 -0.75 2.16 -10.69
C LEU A 95 -1.99 2.27 -9.80
#